data_AF-A0A1X6MY48-F1
#
_entry.id   AF-A0A1X6MY48-F1
#
_cell.length_a   1.000
_cell.length_b   1.000
_cell.length_c   1.000
_cell.angle_alpha   90.00
_cell.angle_beta   90.00
_cell.angle_gamma   90.00
#
_symmetry.space_group_name_H-M   'P 1'
#
loop_
_entity.id
_entity.type
_entity.pdbx_description
1 polymer ?
#
loop_
_entity_poly.entity_id
_entity_poly.type
_entity_poly.pdbx_seq_one_letter_code
_entity_poly.pdbx_strand_id
1 'polypeptide(L)'
;MWSHGVVAPATGGKSWADQGTVAEHIVTLRAIVVGDLTEEWYLYSIAHPVRTVRDVRHNADRYYPAEVVGRLLGMYRALPDDASEDEVKRLFGELMSDGQVHLPVRLLTRDLMAAGFPVVRYEIRWTPEQLRPFGYVTHGTDRALWALRIPNLEPQQAEVARKWLDAIDAEVKQVEEHGNGRDLQEVLALNEDRTIGWKPDERWNELMRLRAALPSEA
;
A
#
# COMPACT_ATOMS: atom_id res chain seq x y z
N MET A 1 28.07 -7.21 3.48
CA MET A 1 28.61 -6.89 4.82
C MET A 1 27.98 -5.58 5.24
N TRP A 2 26.97 -5.63 6.11
CA TRP A 2 26.51 -4.64 7.11
C TRP A 2 25.26 -5.26 7.74
N SER A 3 25.46 -6.12 8.74
CA SER A 3 24.42 -6.65 9.62
C SER A 3 24.60 -6.00 10.99
N HIS A 4 23.65 -5.17 11.41
CA HIS A 4 23.53 -4.80 12.82
C HIS A 4 22.35 -5.57 13.38
N GLY A 5 22.65 -6.78 13.89
CA GLY A 5 21.70 -7.58 14.65
C GLY A 5 21.64 -7.06 16.08
N VAL A 6 20.43 -6.73 16.54
CA VAL A 6 20.15 -6.66 17.98
C VAL A 6 19.97 -8.10 18.44
N VAL A 7 20.90 -8.60 19.24
CA VAL A 7 20.79 -9.90 19.90
C VAL A 7 19.92 -9.73 21.13
N ALA A 8 18.70 -10.25 21.10
CA ALA A 8 17.90 -10.48 22.30
C ALA A 8 18.31 -11.82 22.95
N PRO A 9 18.32 -11.92 24.29
CA PRO A 9 18.75 -13.12 24.98
C PRO A 9 17.74 -14.27 24.76
N ALA A 10 18.26 -15.47 24.57
CA ALA A 10 17.49 -16.68 24.42
C ALA A 10 16.72 -16.99 25.71
N THR A 11 15.39 -16.83 25.66
CA THR A 11 14.47 -17.55 26.55
C THR A 11 13.43 -18.22 25.67
N GLY A 12 13.33 -19.55 25.79
CA GLY A 12 12.44 -20.36 24.97
C GLY A 12 10.97 -20.05 25.30
N GLY A 13 10.16 -19.79 24.27
CA GLY A 13 8.71 -19.72 24.40
C GLY A 13 8.03 -18.85 23.35
N LYS A 14 7.56 -19.50 22.28
CA LYS A 14 6.56 -19.06 21.27
C LYS A 14 6.88 -17.79 20.45
N SER A 15 6.44 -17.80 19.20
CA SER A 15 6.73 -16.73 18.24
C SER A 15 5.87 -15.49 18.52
N TRP A 16 6.45 -14.30 18.35
CA TRP A 16 5.77 -13.01 18.49
C TRP A 16 4.55 -12.85 17.57
N ALA A 17 4.44 -13.66 16.53
CA ALA A 17 3.36 -13.59 15.55
C ALA A 17 2.03 -14.14 16.09
N ASP A 18 2.05 -14.94 17.17
CA ASP A 18 0.87 -15.71 17.61
C ASP A 18 0.06 -15.03 18.73
N GLN A 19 0.43 -13.83 19.19
CA GLN A 19 -0.11 -13.28 20.45
C GLN A 19 -0.72 -11.87 20.40
N GLY A 20 -0.82 -11.21 19.24
CA GLY A 20 -1.43 -9.86 19.20
C GLY A 20 -0.66 -8.80 20.02
N THR A 21 0.58 -9.09 20.41
CA THR A 21 1.41 -8.30 21.36
C THR A 21 1.98 -7.01 20.79
N VAL A 22 1.78 -6.76 19.49
CA VAL A 22 2.10 -5.46 18.87
C VAL A 22 1.31 -4.36 19.56
N ALA A 23 0.05 -4.61 19.92
CA ALA A 23 -0.81 -3.63 20.59
C ALA A 23 -0.33 -3.28 22.01
N GLU A 24 0.24 -4.23 22.76
CA GLU A 24 0.63 -4.02 24.16
C GLU A 24 1.95 -3.25 24.32
N HIS A 25 2.79 -3.18 23.28
CA HIS A 25 4.09 -2.48 23.32
C HIS A 25 4.07 -1.13 22.62
N ILE A 26 2.95 -0.75 22.01
CA ILE A 26 2.73 0.54 21.37
C ILE A 26 2.03 1.47 22.37
N VAL A 27 2.74 1.82 23.44
CA VAL A 27 2.17 2.65 24.51
C VAL A 27 2.29 4.16 24.21
N THR A 28 2.78 4.53 23.03
CA THR A 28 3.08 5.93 22.64
C THR A 28 2.69 6.32 21.20
N LEU A 29 2.07 5.44 20.40
CA LEU A 29 1.62 5.86 19.07
C LEU A 29 0.45 6.84 19.20
N ARG A 30 0.63 8.02 18.60
CA ARG A 30 -0.39 9.07 18.60
C ARG A 30 -1.38 8.90 17.45
N ALA A 31 -0.89 8.57 16.26
CA ALA A 31 -1.69 8.19 15.10
C ALA A 31 -0.85 7.35 14.14
N ILE A 32 -1.53 6.58 13.30
CA ILE A 32 -0.93 5.82 12.20
C ILE A 32 -1.42 6.40 10.89
N VAL A 33 -0.50 6.82 10.04
CA VAL A 33 -0.80 7.34 8.69
C VAL A 33 -0.36 6.31 7.67
N VAL A 34 -1.30 5.82 6.86
CA VAL A 34 -1.06 4.71 5.92
C VAL A 34 -1.81 4.93 4.62
N GLY A 35 -1.22 4.58 3.48
CA GLY A 35 -1.84 4.81 2.19
C GLY A 35 -1.06 4.22 1.04
N ASP A 36 -1.58 4.43 -0.16
CA ASP A 36 -1.07 3.88 -1.41
C ASP A 36 -1.19 4.87 -2.58
N LEU A 37 -0.59 4.51 -3.72
CA LEU A 37 -0.63 5.25 -4.98
C LEU A 37 -1.50 4.53 -6.01
N THR A 38 -2.13 5.26 -6.92
CA THR A 38 -3.09 4.66 -7.88
C THR A 38 -2.44 3.71 -8.88
N GLU A 39 -1.17 3.92 -9.27
CA GLU A 39 -0.46 3.10 -10.24
C GLU A 39 0.74 2.34 -9.65
N GLU A 40 0.64 1.85 -8.40
CA GLU A 40 1.67 1.01 -7.78
C GLU A 40 2.14 -0.13 -8.69
N TRP A 41 1.23 -0.75 -9.45
CA TRP A 41 1.49 -1.87 -10.37
C TRP A 41 2.71 -1.66 -11.28
N TYR A 42 3.02 -0.43 -11.69
CA TYR A 42 4.01 -0.17 -12.74
C TYR A 42 5.40 -0.60 -12.30
N LEU A 43 5.89 -0.16 -11.14
CA LEU A 43 7.24 -0.54 -10.70
C LEU A 43 7.35 -2.06 -10.46
N TYR A 44 6.29 -2.69 -9.94
CA TYR A 44 6.24 -4.13 -9.76
C TYR A 44 6.26 -4.90 -11.08
N SER A 45 5.61 -4.37 -12.13
CA SER A 45 5.55 -5.00 -13.45
C SER A 45 6.91 -5.14 -14.14
N ILE A 46 7.87 -4.27 -13.79
CA ILE A 46 9.22 -4.25 -14.37
C ILE A 46 10.30 -4.75 -13.41
N ALA A 47 9.93 -5.16 -12.19
CA ALA A 47 10.88 -5.62 -11.18
C ALA A 47 11.54 -6.96 -11.55
N HIS A 48 10.85 -7.78 -12.37
CA HIS A 48 11.35 -9.06 -12.88
C HIS A 48 11.07 -9.19 -14.38
N PRO A 49 11.91 -9.91 -15.13
CA PRO A 49 11.53 -10.34 -16.48
C PRO A 49 10.27 -11.20 -16.43
N VAL A 50 9.25 -10.78 -17.18
CA VAL A 50 7.98 -11.49 -17.32
C VAL A 50 7.58 -11.42 -18.79
N ARG A 51 7.48 -12.59 -19.45
CA ARG A 51 7.11 -12.70 -20.87
C ARG A 51 5.87 -13.55 -21.10
N THR A 52 5.60 -14.48 -20.19
CA THR A 52 4.49 -15.43 -20.29
C THR A 52 3.75 -15.55 -18.96
N VAL A 53 2.52 -16.06 -18.98
CA VAL A 53 1.74 -16.33 -17.76
C VAL A 53 2.48 -17.26 -16.79
N ARG A 54 3.30 -18.17 -17.32
CA ARG A 54 4.15 -19.05 -16.51
C ARG A 54 5.18 -18.24 -15.69
N ASP A 55 5.72 -17.17 -16.24
CA ASP A 55 6.67 -16.29 -15.55
C ASP A 55 6.00 -15.54 -14.40
N VAL A 56 4.72 -15.15 -14.56
CA VAL A 56 3.92 -14.51 -13.49
C VAL A 56 3.89 -15.40 -12.26
N ARG A 57 3.50 -16.67 -12.42
CA ARG A 57 3.49 -17.64 -11.31
C ARG A 57 4.89 -17.84 -10.74
N HIS A 58 5.88 -18.11 -11.59
CA HIS A 58 7.25 -18.37 -11.15
C HIS A 58 7.82 -17.21 -10.31
N ASN A 59 7.57 -15.97 -10.72
CA ASN A 59 8.04 -14.80 -9.99
C ASN A 59 7.22 -14.55 -8.72
N ALA A 60 5.91 -14.78 -8.72
CA ALA A 60 5.05 -14.65 -7.53
C ALA A 60 5.40 -15.68 -6.43
N ASP A 61 5.76 -16.91 -6.80
CA ASP A 61 6.18 -17.98 -5.88
C ASP A 61 7.46 -17.62 -5.09
N ARG A 62 8.19 -16.57 -5.50
CA ARG A 62 9.35 -16.05 -4.77
C ARG A 62 8.97 -15.21 -3.54
N TYR A 63 7.73 -14.74 -3.49
CA TYR A 63 7.23 -13.82 -2.46
C TYR A 63 6.15 -14.46 -1.58
N TYR A 64 5.36 -15.37 -2.13
CA TYR A 64 4.25 -16.01 -1.43
C TYR A 64 4.34 -17.54 -1.52
N PRO A 65 3.77 -18.27 -0.54
CA PRO A 65 3.62 -19.72 -0.67
C PRO A 65 2.84 -20.09 -1.93
N ALA A 66 3.24 -21.19 -2.60
CA ALA A 66 2.67 -21.60 -3.88
C ALA A 66 1.14 -21.80 -3.85
N GLU A 67 0.59 -22.23 -2.71
CA GLU A 67 -0.85 -22.34 -2.49
C GLU A 67 -1.54 -20.96 -2.58
N VAL A 68 -0.98 -19.95 -1.91
CA VAL A 68 -1.49 -18.58 -1.93
C VAL A 68 -1.41 -18.00 -3.34
N VAL A 69 -0.29 -18.21 -4.05
CA VAL A 69 -0.15 -17.80 -5.45
C VAL A 69 -1.20 -18.48 -6.33
N GLY A 70 -1.46 -19.77 -6.11
CA GLY A 70 -2.51 -20.52 -6.82
C GLY A 70 -3.90 -19.91 -6.62
N ARG A 71 -4.27 -19.61 -5.37
CA ARG A 71 -5.55 -18.97 -5.04
C ARG A 71 -5.64 -17.56 -5.62
N LEU A 72 -4.62 -16.73 -5.41
CA LEU A 72 -4.57 -15.36 -5.94
C LEU A 72 -4.73 -15.34 -7.45
N LEU A 73 -3.94 -16.11 -8.20
CA LEU A 73 -4.05 -16.16 -9.67
C LEU A 73 -5.45 -16.55 -10.14
N GLY A 74 -6.14 -17.44 -9.43
CA GLY A 74 -7.52 -17.82 -9.73
C GLY A 74 -8.55 -16.70 -9.53
N MET A 75 -8.16 -15.60 -8.89
CA MET A 75 -9.00 -14.44 -8.62
C MET A 75 -8.79 -13.28 -9.61
N TYR A 76 -7.77 -13.36 -10.47
CA TYR A 76 -7.52 -12.39 -11.53
C TYR A 76 -8.08 -12.87 -12.88
N ARG A 77 -8.07 -11.97 -13.88
CA ARG A 77 -8.41 -12.34 -15.25
C ARG A 77 -7.45 -13.42 -15.76
N ALA A 78 -8.00 -14.43 -16.45
CA ALA A 78 -7.20 -15.35 -17.23
C ALA A 78 -6.71 -14.64 -18.50
N LEU A 79 -5.44 -14.84 -18.85
CA LEU A 79 -4.89 -14.38 -20.13
C LEU A 79 -4.83 -15.56 -21.10
N PRO A 80 -5.08 -15.35 -22.41
CA PRO A 80 -4.90 -16.37 -23.41
C PRO A 80 -3.40 -16.68 -23.63
N ASP A 81 -3.10 -17.81 -24.25
CA ASP A 81 -1.71 -18.26 -24.49
C ASP A 81 -0.93 -17.31 -25.42
N ASP A 82 -1.62 -16.54 -26.27
CA ASP A 82 -1.08 -15.55 -27.19
C ASP A 82 -1.14 -14.11 -26.65
N ALA A 83 -1.40 -13.93 -25.35
CA ALA A 83 -1.37 -12.62 -24.71
C ALA A 83 -0.02 -11.92 -24.93
N SER A 84 -0.09 -10.62 -25.17
CA SER A 84 1.10 -9.79 -25.37
C SER A 84 1.93 -9.69 -24.10
N GLU A 85 3.23 -9.45 -24.25
CA GLU A 85 4.14 -9.27 -23.11
C GLU A 85 3.67 -8.15 -22.17
N ASP A 86 3.06 -7.08 -22.71
CA ASP A 86 2.54 -5.97 -21.93
C ASP A 86 1.31 -6.37 -21.08
N GLU A 87 0.42 -7.21 -21.61
CA GLU A 87 -0.72 -7.74 -20.83
C GLU A 87 -0.25 -8.64 -19.69
N VAL A 88 0.77 -9.47 -19.95
CA VAL A 88 1.36 -10.35 -18.92
C VAL A 88 2.08 -9.53 -17.85
N LYS A 89 2.88 -8.52 -18.24
CA LYS A 89 3.51 -7.58 -17.31
C LYS A 89 2.49 -6.84 -16.48
N ARG A 90 1.41 -6.38 -17.10
CA ARG A 90 0.31 -5.68 -16.42
C ARG A 90 -0.33 -6.59 -15.36
N LEU A 91 -0.65 -7.84 -15.71
CA LEU A 91 -1.19 -8.82 -14.75
C LEU A 91 -0.22 -9.05 -13.59
N PHE A 92 1.07 -9.22 -13.87
CA PHE A 92 2.07 -9.39 -12.82
C PHE A 92 2.16 -8.18 -11.91
N GLY A 93 2.21 -6.97 -12.50
CA GLY A 93 2.22 -5.72 -11.76
C GLY A 93 1.03 -5.60 -10.81
N GLU A 94 -0.19 -5.84 -11.30
CA GLU A 94 -1.42 -5.77 -10.50
C GLU A 94 -1.43 -6.79 -9.37
N LEU A 95 -1.11 -8.07 -9.65
CA LEU A 95 -1.05 -9.12 -8.64
C LEU A 95 -0.06 -8.75 -7.52
N MET A 96 1.11 -8.24 -7.91
CA MET A 96 2.17 -7.90 -6.96
C MET A 96 1.85 -6.63 -6.18
N SER A 97 1.35 -5.56 -6.81
CA SER A 97 0.97 -4.32 -6.11
C SER A 97 -0.23 -4.53 -5.19
N ASP A 98 -1.22 -5.32 -5.63
CA ASP A 98 -2.38 -5.63 -4.81
C ASP A 98 -1.97 -6.42 -3.57
N GLY A 99 -1.14 -7.46 -3.73
CA GLY A 99 -0.69 -8.31 -2.63
C GLY A 99 0.32 -7.64 -1.69
N GLN A 100 1.19 -6.75 -2.20
CA GLN A 100 2.24 -6.12 -1.39
C GLN A 100 1.88 -4.75 -0.82
N VAL A 101 0.93 -4.03 -1.44
CA VAL A 101 0.60 -2.66 -1.05
C VAL A 101 -0.88 -2.54 -0.77
N HIS A 102 -1.72 -2.68 -1.78
CA HIS A 102 -3.11 -2.25 -1.69
C HIS A 102 -3.95 -3.07 -0.69
N LEU A 103 -3.83 -4.39 -0.70
CA LEU A 103 -4.52 -5.25 0.26
C LEU A 103 -3.94 -5.09 1.68
N PRO A 104 -2.61 -5.17 1.90
CA PRO A 104 -2.04 -4.96 3.23
C PRO A 104 -2.42 -3.63 3.87
N VAL A 105 -2.43 -2.52 3.13
CA VAL A 105 -2.86 -1.20 3.65
C VAL A 105 -4.29 -1.24 4.18
N ARG A 106 -5.19 -1.93 3.47
CA ARG A 106 -6.61 -2.05 3.84
C ARG A 106 -6.82 -2.99 5.03
N LEU A 107 -6.15 -4.15 5.04
CA LEU A 107 -6.17 -5.08 6.18
C LEU A 107 -5.62 -4.42 7.45
N LEU A 108 -4.47 -3.76 7.34
CA LEU A 108 -3.85 -3.06 8.45
C LEU A 108 -4.76 -1.96 9.01
N THR A 109 -5.37 -1.16 8.13
CA THR A 109 -6.33 -0.11 8.55
C THR A 109 -7.53 -0.72 9.28
N ARG A 110 -8.15 -1.76 8.70
CA ARG A 110 -9.27 -2.49 9.31
C ARG A 110 -8.94 -2.95 10.72
N ASP A 111 -7.80 -3.62 10.88
CA ASP A 111 -7.43 -4.27 12.14
C ASP A 111 -7.02 -3.24 13.21
N LEU A 112 -6.27 -2.19 12.82
CA LEU A 112 -5.90 -1.10 13.71
C LEU A 112 -7.14 -0.33 14.20
N MET A 113 -8.06 0.01 13.31
CA MET A 113 -9.28 0.71 13.68
C MET A 113 -10.18 -0.16 14.56
N ALA A 114 -10.29 -1.46 14.28
CA ALA A 114 -11.03 -2.41 15.13
C ALA A 114 -10.41 -2.55 16.52
N ALA A 115 -9.10 -2.41 16.65
CA ALA A 115 -8.38 -2.38 17.91
C ALA A 115 -8.39 -1.00 18.61
N GLY A 116 -9.06 0.01 18.02
CA GLY A 116 -9.20 1.35 18.61
C GLY A 116 -8.00 2.27 18.39
N PHE A 117 -7.05 1.90 17.54
CA PHE A 117 -5.95 2.80 17.19
C PHE A 117 -6.43 3.94 16.29
N PRO A 118 -5.96 5.18 16.50
CA PRO A 118 -6.19 6.30 15.60
C PRO A 118 -5.45 6.10 14.27
N VAL A 119 -6.20 6.09 13.16
CA VAL A 119 -5.66 5.83 11.81
C VAL A 119 -6.15 6.88 10.82
N VAL A 120 -5.23 7.41 10.03
CA VAL A 120 -5.53 8.24 8.85
C VAL A 120 -5.13 7.45 7.61
N ARG A 121 -6.11 7.05 6.80
CA ARG A 121 -5.88 6.37 5.53
C ARG A 121 -5.90 7.35 4.37
N TYR A 122 -4.92 7.26 3.48
CA TYR A 122 -4.81 8.13 2.32
C TYR A 122 -4.59 7.40 0.99
N GLU A 123 -4.87 8.10 -0.12
CA GLU A 123 -4.53 7.71 -1.49
C GLU A 123 -3.95 8.93 -2.21
N ILE A 124 -2.83 8.77 -2.92
CA ILE A 124 -2.27 9.85 -3.73
C ILE A 124 -2.43 9.50 -5.22
N ARG A 125 -3.17 10.35 -5.92
CA ARG A 125 -3.51 10.26 -7.36
C ARG A 125 -2.75 11.27 -8.20
N TRP A 126 -1.96 12.13 -7.56
CA TRP A 126 -1.12 13.12 -8.22
C TRP A 126 0.25 13.21 -7.54
N THR A 127 1.31 13.15 -8.35
CA THR A 127 2.69 13.46 -7.94
C THR A 127 3.34 14.43 -8.92
N PRO A 128 4.46 15.08 -8.62
CA PRO A 128 5.10 16.00 -9.56
C PRO A 128 5.41 15.35 -10.91
N GLU A 129 4.94 15.94 -12.00
CA GLU A 129 4.90 15.31 -13.33
C GLU A 129 6.29 14.88 -13.82
N GLN A 130 7.32 15.69 -13.55
CA GLN A 130 8.71 15.44 -13.88
C GLN A 130 9.34 14.25 -13.14
N LEU A 131 8.69 13.72 -12.11
CA LEU A 131 9.16 12.57 -11.33
C LEU A 131 8.47 11.26 -11.72
N ARG A 132 7.47 11.30 -12.61
CA ARG A 132 6.65 10.14 -12.97
C ARG A 132 7.27 9.35 -14.13
N PRO A 133 7.58 8.07 -13.96
CA PRO A 133 7.96 7.22 -15.10
C PRO A 133 6.75 7.04 -16.01
N PHE A 134 6.87 7.43 -17.28
CA PHE A 134 5.78 7.36 -18.28
C PHE A 134 4.48 8.04 -17.84
N GLY A 135 4.54 8.99 -16.90
CA GLY A 135 3.37 9.70 -16.38
C GLY A 135 2.63 9.00 -15.23
N TYR A 136 3.05 7.80 -14.80
CA TYR A 136 2.38 7.04 -13.74
C TYR A 136 2.69 7.56 -12.32
N VAL A 137 1.67 7.62 -11.48
CA VAL A 137 1.76 7.82 -10.04
C VAL A 137 2.00 6.47 -9.37
N THR A 138 3.26 6.02 -9.45
CA THR A 138 3.73 4.71 -9.01
C THR A 138 4.62 4.82 -7.78
N HIS A 139 4.90 3.68 -7.16
CA HIS A 139 5.80 3.50 -6.01
C HIS A 139 6.92 4.54 -5.89
N GLY A 140 6.87 5.32 -4.81
CA GLY A 140 7.92 6.27 -4.41
C GLY A 140 7.91 7.61 -5.14
N THR A 141 6.99 7.85 -6.08
CA THR A 141 6.84 9.16 -6.74
C THR A 141 6.28 10.24 -5.80
N ASP A 142 5.60 9.83 -4.73
CA ASP A 142 5.03 10.66 -3.66
C ASP A 142 6.06 11.13 -2.63
N ARG A 143 7.25 10.54 -2.58
CA ARG A 143 8.31 10.89 -1.62
C ARG A 143 8.66 12.38 -1.63
N ALA A 144 8.57 13.03 -2.80
CA ALA A 144 8.83 14.46 -2.92
C ALA A 144 7.80 15.32 -2.18
N LEU A 145 6.56 14.83 -2.05
CA LEU A 145 5.49 15.47 -1.28
C LEU A 145 5.72 15.28 0.22
N TRP A 146 5.91 14.03 0.66
CA TRP A 146 6.12 13.69 2.08
C TRP A 146 7.35 14.36 2.69
N ALA A 147 8.46 14.39 1.95
CA ALA A 147 9.71 14.99 2.42
C ALA A 147 9.80 16.50 2.14
N LEU A 148 8.75 17.11 1.57
CA LEU A 148 8.74 18.48 1.06
C LEU A 148 10.05 18.82 0.32
N ARG A 149 10.41 17.97 -0.66
CA ARG A 149 11.73 18.03 -1.31
C ARG A 149 11.79 19.17 -2.31
N ILE A 150 11.89 20.41 -1.81
CA ILE A 150 11.83 21.66 -2.59
C ILE A 150 12.68 21.64 -3.88
N PRO A 151 13.93 21.12 -3.91
CA PRO A 151 14.72 21.09 -5.15
C PRO A 151 14.10 20.25 -6.28
N ASN A 152 13.18 19.35 -5.95
CA ASN A 152 12.49 18.47 -6.90
C ASN A 152 11.10 18.99 -7.28
N LEU A 153 10.67 20.14 -6.74
CA LEU A 153 9.33 20.68 -6.89
C LEU A 153 9.37 22.05 -7.57
N GLU A 154 8.47 22.26 -8.53
CA GLU A 154 8.13 23.61 -8.99
C GLU A 154 7.40 24.38 -7.88
N PRO A 155 7.41 25.73 -7.89
CA PRO A 155 6.79 26.52 -6.83
C PRO A 155 5.33 26.14 -6.55
N GLN A 156 4.52 25.92 -7.59
CA GLN A 156 3.12 25.53 -7.43
C GLN A 156 2.96 24.10 -6.89
N GLN A 157 3.87 23.19 -7.23
CA GLN A 157 3.88 21.82 -6.70
C GLN A 157 4.29 21.82 -5.22
N ALA A 158 5.22 22.70 -4.80
CA ALA A 158 5.58 22.88 -3.41
C ALA A 158 4.39 23.38 -2.56
N GLU A 159 3.54 24.25 -3.11
CA GLU A 159 2.30 24.66 -2.44
C GLU A 159 1.31 23.49 -2.29
N VAL A 160 1.19 22.62 -3.30
CA VAL A 160 0.37 21.41 -3.19
C VAL A 160 0.93 20.46 -2.12
N ALA A 161 2.25 20.25 -2.09
CA ALA A 161 2.90 19.42 -1.08
C ALA A 161 2.67 19.95 0.34
N ARG A 162 2.75 21.28 0.56
CA ARG A 162 2.44 21.89 1.86
C ARG A 162 0.99 21.66 2.25
N LYS A 163 0.04 21.94 1.34
CA LYS A 163 -1.39 21.69 1.60
C LYS A 163 -1.68 20.23 1.91
N TRP A 164 -0.97 19.30 1.26
CA TRP A 164 -1.07 17.87 1.55
C TRP A 164 -0.62 17.54 2.97
N LEU A 165 0.56 18.03 3.37
CA LEU A 165 1.09 17.84 4.72
C LEU A 165 0.20 18.49 5.79
N ASP A 166 -0.32 19.69 5.52
CA ASP A 166 -1.24 20.39 6.42
C ASP A 166 -2.56 19.61 6.58
N ALA A 167 -3.09 19.02 5.51
CA ALA A 167 -4.30 18.21 5.56
C ALA A 167 -4.07 16.93 6.38
N ILE A 168 -2.93 16.24 6.19
CA ILE A 168 -2.57 15.06 6.98
C ILE A 168 -2.41 15.41 8.45
N ASP A 169 -1.69 16.50 8.78
CA ASP A 169 -1.52 16.96 10.16
C ASP A 169 -2.87 17.30 10.82
N ALA A 170 -3.78 17.94 10.09
CA ALA A 170 -5.12 18.23 10.58
C ALA A 170 -5.91 16.94 10.88
N GLU A 171 -5.91 15.96 9.97
CA GLU A 171 -6.62 14.69 10.17
C GLU A 171 -6.00 13.85 11.29
N VAL A 172 -4.67 13.87 11.43
CA VAL A 172 -3.96 13.22 12.56
C VAL A 172 -4.45 13.80 13.90
N LYS A 173 -4.52 15.13 14.02
CA LYS A 173 -5.05 15.78 15.23
C LYS A 173 -6.51 15.41 15.49
N GLN A 174 -7.33 15.34 14.43
CA GLN A 174 -8.74 14.94 14.57
C GLN A 174 -8.88 13.52 15.13
N VAL A 175 -8.15 12.53 14.59
CA VAL A 175 -8.24 11.15 15.09
C VAL A 175 -7.59 10.96 16.46
N GLU A 176 -6.57 11.75 16.81
CA GLU A 176 -5.97 11.78 18.15
C GLU A 176 -6.97 12.27 19.21
N GLU A 177 -7.70 13.35 18.92
CA GLU A 177 -8.58 14.02 19.88
C GLU A 177 -9.96 13.34 19.98
N HIS A 178 -10.49 12.85 18.86
CA HIS A 178 -11.88 12.39 18.76
C HIS A 178 -12.01 10.91 18.40
N GLY A 179 -10.90 10.21 18.14
CA GLY A 179 -10.90 8.86 17.60
C GLY A 179 -11.27 8.79 16.12
N ASN A 180 -11.36 7.58 15.58
CA ASN A 180 -11.70 7.38 14.17
C ASN A 180 -13.18 7.73 13.91
N GLY A 181 -13.42 8.81 13.17
CA GLY A 181 -14.77 9.24 12.77
C GLY A 181 -15.16 8.89 11.33
N ARG A 182 -14.26 8.28 10.55
CA ARG A 182 -14.44 7.95 9.13
C ARG A 182 -14.74 6.48 8.91
N ASP A 183 -15.49 6.18 7.85
CA ASP A 183 -15.76 4.79 7.45
C ASP A 183 -14.49 4.13 6.89
N LEU A 184 -14.35 2.82 7.06
CA LEU A 184 -13.22 2.05 6.54
C LEU A 184 -13.06 2.18 5.02
N GLN A 185 -14.16 2.37 4.30
CA GLN A 185 -14.20 2.53 2.86
C GLN A 185 -14.06 3.99 2.42
N GLU A 186 -13.69 4.90 3.32
CA GLU A 186 -13.30 6.27 2.98
C GLU A 186 -11.77 6.40 2.98
N VAL A 187 -11.27 7.34 2.19
CA VAL A 187 -9.84 7.64 2.07
C VAL A 187 -9.63 9.13 1.81
N LEU A 188 -8.63 9.73 2.47
CA LEU A 188 -8.21 11.10 2.18
C LEU A 188 -7.39 11.08 0.90
N ALA A 189 -7.90 11.68 -0.17
CA ALA A 189 -7.26 11.67 -1.47
C ALA A 189 -6.56 13.00 -1.77
N LEU A 190 -5.35 12.92 -2.33
CA LEU A 190 -4.78 13.96 -3.17
C LEU A 190 -5.13 13.64 -4.62
N ASN A 191 -6.11 14.34 -5.19
CA ASN A 191 -6.67 14.06 -6.50
C ASN A 191 -5.76 14.53 -7.65
N GLU A 192 -6.03 14.02 -8.84
CA GLU A 192 -5.34 14.34 -10.11
C GLU A 192 -5.33 15.86 -10.40
N ASP A 193 -6.41 16.55 -10.02
CA ASP A 193 -6.58 18.01 -10.16
C ASP A 193 -5.93 18.82 -9.02
N ARG A 194 -5.17 18.14 -8.15
CA ARG A 194 -4.44 18.68 -6.99
C ARG A 194 -5.36 19.18 -5.86
N THR A 195 -6.65 18.85 -5.89
CA THR A 195 -7.55 19.03 -4.75
C THR A 195 -7.31 17.95 -3.70
N ILE A 196 -7.63 18.27 -2.44
CA ILE A 196 -7.50 17.34 -1.32
C ILE A 196 -8.88 17.18 -0.67
N GLY A 197 -9.29 15.94 -0.43
CA GLY A 197 -10.56 15.68 0.23
C GLY A 197 -10.83 14.20 0.45
N TRP A 198 -11.77 13.91 1.36
CA TRP A 198 -12.27 12.56 1.58
C TRP A 198 -13.13 12.10 0.40
N LYS A 199 -12.91 10.86 -0.04
CA LYS A 199 -13.73 10.19 -1.04
C LYS A 199 -13.93 8.72 -0.67
N PRO A 200 -14.93 8.04 -1.27
CA PRO A 200 -15.01 6.58 -1.21
C PRO A 200 -13.78 5.93 -1.85
N ASP A 201 -13.28 4.86 -1.23
CA ASP A 201 -12.30 3.94 -1.82
C ASP A 201 -13.02 2.98 -2.75
N GLU A 202 -13.03 3.35 -4.03
CA GLU A 202 -13.67 2.61 -5.11
C GLU A 202 -13.13 1.18 -5.27
N ARG A 203 -11.90 0.91 -4.83
CA ARG A 203 -11.25 -0.41 -4.93
C ARG A 203 -11.34 -1.23 -3.64
N TRP A 204 -11.99 -0.72 -2.58
CA TRP A 204 -12.06 -1.42 -1.29
C TRP A 204 -12.57 -2.85 -1.44
N ASN A 205 -13.76 -3.04 -2.02
CA ASN A 205 -14.38 -4.35 -2.15
C ASN A 205 -13.61 -5.26 -3.12
N GLU A 206 -13.10 -4.69 -4.21
CA GLU A 206 -12.27 -5.40 -5.19
C GLU A 206 -11.02 -6.00 -4.53
N LEU A 207 -10.35 -5.23 -3.68
CA LEU A 207 -9.11 -5.66 -3.03
C LEU A 207 -9.38 -6.53 -1.83
N MET A 208 -10.35 -6.18 -0.98
CA MET A 208 -10.67 -6.94 0.23
C MET A 208 -11.17 -8.35 -0.07
N ARG A 209 -11.68 -8.63 -1.27
CA ARG A 209 -12.00 -10.01 -1.67
C ARG A 209 -10.75 -10.91 -1.66
N LEU A 210 -9.57 -10.37 -1.98
CA LEU A 210 -8.31 -11.11 -2.12
C LEU A 210 -7.84 -11.76 -0.81
N ARG A 211 -8.34 -11.30 0.34
CA ARG A 211 -8.06 -11.92 1.64
C ARG A 211 -8.44 -13.41 1.68
N ALA A 212 -9.40 -13.86 0.87
CA ALA A 212 -9.78 -15.27 0.74
C ALA A 212 -8.63 -16.17 0.23
N ALA A 213 -7.59 -15.59 -0.36
CA ALA A 213 -6.38 -16.32 -0.74
C ALA A 213 -5.40 -16.54 0.44
N LEU A 214 -5.55 -15.80 1.55
CA LEU A 214 -4.66 -15.85 2.70
C LEU A 214 -5.16 -16.89 3.74
N PRO A 215 -4.32 -17.83 4.21
CA PRO A 215 -4.77 -18.90 5.10
C PRO A 215 -5.40 -18.44 6.43
N SER A 216 -5.02 -17.28 6.95
CA SER A 216 -5.54 -16.73 8.20
C SER A 216 -6.81 -15.88 8.04
N GLU A 217 -7.24 -15.62 6.80
CA GLU A 217 -8.37 -14.74 6.48
C GLU A 217 -9.48 -15.45 5.67
N ALA A 218 -9.23 -16.70 5.26
CA ALA A 218 -10.09 -17.53 4.42
C ALA A 218 -11.14 -18.31 5.22
#